data_AF-A0A834N4S8-F1
#
_entry.id   AF-A0A834N4S8-F1
#
_cell.length_a   1.000
_cell.length_b   1.000
_cell.length_c   1.000
_cell.angle_alpha   90.00
_cell.angle_beta   90.00
_cell.angle_gamma   90.00
#
_symmetry.space_group_name_H-M   'P 1'
#
loop_
_entity.id
_entity.type
_entity.pdbx_description
1 polymer ?
#
loop_
_entity_poly.entity_id
_entity_poly.type
_entity_poly.pdbx_seq_one_letter_code
_entity_poly.pdbx_strand_id
1 'polypeptide(L)'
;MYNDESVLENHHLAVAFKLLQNEGCDIFVNMTKKQRQTLRKMVIDMVLSTDMSKHMSLLADLKTMVLENLVHCADLSNPTKPLPLYRRWVSLLMEEFFLQGDREREQNMDISPMCDRHSATIEKSQVGFIDYIVHPLWETWADLVHPDAQEILDTLEENRDWYQSMIPPSPPSDDQQQQQQQAVNDQQQQQSEKKHFQMTLEEGDESGETLEGNDGGGGDGDGGGGGRTTFSSEDAGGENDENAVDAGM
;
A
#
# COMPACT_ATOMS: atom_id res chain seq x y z
N MET A 1 -14.11 26.52 20.75
CA MET A 1 -14.21 25.69 21.98
C MET A 1 -12.92 24.93 22.23
N TYR A 2 -12.30 24.32 21.20
CA TYR A 2 -11.06 23.54 21.35
C TYR A 2 -9.90 24.02 20.45
N ASN A 3 -10.01 25.20 19.83
CA ASN A 3 -8.94 25.87 19.08
C ASN A 3 -8.24 24.97 18.03
N ASP A 4 -9.03 24.17 17.31
CA ASP A 4 -8.60 23.29 16.22
C ASP A 4 -7.59 22.19 16.59
N GLU A 5 -7.37 21.95 17.89
CA GLU A 5 -6.47 20.92 18.41
C GLU A 5 -7.28 19.76 19.02
N SER A 6 -7.12 18.54 18.48
CA SER A 6 -7.74 17.29 18.96
C SER A 6 -9.21 17.48 19.40
N VAL A 7 -10.02 18.03 18.49
CA VAL A 7 -11.33 18.61 18.79
C VAL A 7 -12.30 17.56 19.33
N LEU A 8 -12.33 16.38 18.70
CA LEU A 8 -13.24 15.29 19.09
C LEU A 8 -12.75 14.61 20.37
N GLU A 9 -11.46 14.39 20.52
CA GLU A 9 -10.85 13.72 21.67
C GLU A 9 -11.05 14.56 22.95
N ASN A 10 -10.85 15.88 22.85
CA ASN A 10 -11.18 16.81 23.93
C ASN A 10 -12.68 16.79 24.27
N HIS A 11 -13.54 16.66 23.27
CA HIS A 11 -14.98 16.56 23.49
C HIS A 11 -15.36 15.25 24.19
N HIS A 12 -14.80 14.11 23.77
CA HIS A 12 -15.00 12.81 24.41
C HIS A 12 -14.65 12.84 25.89
N LEU A 13 -13.48 13.41 26.23
CA LEU A 13 -13.04 13.61 27.62
C LEU A 13 -14.01 14.51 28.40
N ALA A 14 -14.39 15.65 27.82
CA ALA A 14 -15.27 16.60 28.48
C ALA A 14 -16.64 15.97 28.79
N VAL A 15 -17.22 15.24 27.86
CA VAL A 15 -18.49 14.54 28.03
C VAL A 15 -18.36 13.44 29.09
N ALA A 16 -17.35 12.58 28.99
CA ALA A 16 -17.15 11.47 29.93
C ALA A 16 -17.03 11.97 31.39
N PHE A 17 -16.20 12.98 31.64
CA PHE A 17 -16.03 13.54 32.99
C PHE A 17 -17.25 14.34 33.47
N LYS A 18 -18.05 14.91 32.56
CA LYS A 18 -19.30 15.56 32.91
C LYS A 18 -20.36 14.54 33.35
N LEU A 19 -20.45 13.39 32.68
CA LEU A 19 -21.40 12.33 33.03
C LEU A 19 -21.20 11.80 34.45
N LEU A 20 -19.96 11.77 34.95
CA LEU A 20 -19.65 11.38 36.34
C LEU A 20 -20.25 12.32 37.40
N GLN A 21 -20.67 13.53 37.01
CA GLN A 21 -21.30 14.51 37.91
C GLN A 21 -22.81 14.29 38.04
N ASN A 22 -23.40 13.43 37.21
CA ASN A 22 -24.80 13.06 37.33
C ASN A 22 -25.04 12.23 38.60
N GLU A 23 -26.26 12.33 39.14
CA GLU A 23 -26.64 11.60 40.35
C GLU A 23 -26.47 10.08 40.15
N GLY A 24 -25.72 9.44 41.06
CA GLY A 24 -25.46 8.00 41.01
C GLY A 24 -24.44 7.54 39.96
N CYS A 25 -23.79 8.45 39.22
CA CYS A 25 -22.86 8.10 38.14
C CYS A 25 -21.37 8.16 38.50
N ASP A 26 -20.99 8.65 39.69
CA ASP A 26 -19.58 8.72 40.10
C ASP A 26 -19.03 7.34 40.48
N ILE A 27 -18.58 6.58 39.48
CA ILE A 27 -17.93 5.28 39.67
C ILE A 27 -16.59 5.37 40.44
N PHE A 28 -16.06 6.58 40.64
CA PHE A 28 -14.82 6.84 41.36
C PHE A 28 -15.05 7.41 42.76
N VAL A 29 -16.27 7.35 43.29
CA VAL A 29 -16.65 7.93 44.59
C VAL A 29 -15.78 7.44 45.76
N ASN A 30 -15.31 6.18 45.70
CA ASN A 30 -14.50 5.56 46.75
C ASN A 30 -12.98 5.76 46.57
N MET A 31 -12.55 6.48 45.52
CA MET A 31 -11.14 6.76 45.28
C MET A 31 -10.67 7.97 46.09
N THR A 32 -9.45 7.90 46.60
CA THR A 32 -8.81 9.07 47.23
C THR A 32 -8.61 10.19 46.20
N LYS A 33 -8.52 11.43 46.67
CA LYS A 33 -8.25 12.60 45.80
C LYS A 33 -7.00 12.39 44.93
N LYS A 34 -5.93 11.83 45.50
CA LYS A 34 -4.68 11.54 44.77
C LYS A 34 -4.90 10.53 43.65
N GLN A 35 -5.59 9.42 43.93
CA GLN A 35 -5.90 8.42 42.90
C GLN A 35 -6.77 8.99 41.78
N ARG A 36 -7.77 9.82 42.10
CA ARG A 36 -8.61 10.48 41.08
C ARG A 36 -7.80 11.42 40.19
N GLN A 37 -6.86 12.17 40.77
CA GLN A 37 -5.96 13.05 40.00
C GLN A 37 -5.06 12.24 39.06
N THR A 38 -4.46 11.16 39.56
CA THR A 38 -3.62 10.27 38.73
C THR A 38 -4.42 9.61 37.63
N LEU A 39 -5.58 9.03 37.93
CA LEU A 39 -6.46 8.41 36.94
C LEU A 39 -6.90 9.43 35.89
N ARG A 40 -7.31 10.63 36.32
CA ARG A 40 -7.70 11.70 35.39
C ARG A 40 -6.57 12.04 34.43
N LYS A 41 -5.33 12.17 34.93
CA LYS A 41 -4.17 12.44 34.08
C LYS A 41 -3.96 11.32 33.07
N MET A 42 -3.92 10.07 33.52
CA MET A 42 -3.72 8.91 32.64
C MET A 42 -4.82 8.80 31.57
N VAL A 43 -6.09 8.97 31.94
CA VAL A 43 -7.21 8.90 30.99
C VAL A 43 -7.14 10.02 29.96
N ILE A 44 -6.77 11.24 30.37
CA ILE A 44 -6.58 12.35 29.43
C ILE A 44 -5.46 12.03 28.44
N ASP A 45 -4.30 11.59 28.94
CA ASP A 45 -3.14 11.29 28.11
C ASP A 45 -3.47 10.15 27.10
N MET A 46 -4.16 9.09 27.54
CA MET A 46 -4.57 7.95 26.68
C MET A 46 -5.67 8.28 25.65
N VAL A 47 -6.61 9.17 25.96
CA VAL A 47 -7.67 9.52 24.99
C VAL A 47 -7.14 10.55 23.98
N LEU A 48 -6.28 11.48 24.40
CA LEU A 48 -5.67 12.40 23.45
C LEU A 48 -4.70 11.68 22.49
N SER A 49 -4.12 10.55 22.91
CA SER A 49 -3.29 9.73 22.03
C SER A 49 -4.07 8.95 20.96
N THR A 50 -5.39 8.88 21.01
CA THR A 50 -6.18 8.25 19.92
C THR A 50 -6.37 9.17 18.73
N ASP A 51 -5.96 10.45 18.82
CA ASP A 51 -5.92 11.36 17.69
C ASP A 51 -4.92 10.85 16.64
N MET A 52 -5.44 10.50 15.45
CA MET A 52 -4.63 9.97 14.35
C MET A 52 -3.52 10.91 13.87
N SER A 53 -3.61 12.22 14.14
CA SER A 53 -2.52 13.16 13.85
C SER A 53 -1.28 12.93 14.72
N LYS A 54 -1.42 12.27 15.88
CA LYS A 54 -0.32 11.94 16.80
C LYS A 54 0.32 10.57 16.52
N HIS A 55 -0.26 9.79 15.62
CA HIS A 55 0.14 8.40 15.36
C HIS A 55 1.65 8.22 15.11
N MET A 56 2.27 9.05 14.27
CA MET A 56 3.70 8.96 13.97
C MET A 56 4.58 9.28 15.19
N SER A 57 4.14 10.20 16.04
CA SER A 57 4.86 10.52 17.30
C SER A 57 4.77 9.35 18.28
N LEU A 58 3.61 8.71 18.38
CA LEU A 58 3.39 7.57 19.28
C LEU A 58 4.21 6.35 18.85
N LEU A 59 4.32 6.10 17.53
CA LEU A 59 5.20 5.08 16.98
C LEU A 59 6.66 5.31 17.37
N ALA A 60 7.14 6.56 17.29
CA ALA A 60 8.51 6.91 17.67
C ALA A 60 8.80 6.71 19.17
N ASP A 61 7.81 6.99 20.03
CA ASP A 61 7.96 7.00 21.49
C ASP A 61 7.39 5.75 22.19
N LEU A 62 7.20 4.65 21.46
CA LEU A 62 6.51 3.44 21.93
C LEU A 62 7.05 2.90 23.28
N LYS A 63 8.37 2.96 23.49
CA LYS A 63 9.03 2.41 24.69
C LYS A 63 8.75 3.20 25.96
N THR A 64 8.33 4.46 25.85
CA THR A 64 8.10 5.37 26.97
C THR A 64 6.62 5.56 27.30
N MET A 65 5.73 5.32 26.34
CA MET A 65 4.28 5.57 26.43
C MET A 65 3.47 4.29 26.13
N VAL A 66 3.70 3.24 26.92
CA VAL A 66 3.16 1.89 26.66
C VAL A 66 1.63 1.85 26.74
N LEU A 67 1.01 2.58 27.68
CA LEU A 67 -0.45 2.54 27.86
C LEU A 67 -1.19 3.29 26.74
N GLU A 68 -0.67 4.44 26.33
CA GLU A 68 -1.19 5.22 25.21
C GLU A 68 -1.13 4.41 23.93
N ASN A 69 0.01 3.76 23.66
CA ASN A 69 0.15 2.90 22.49
C ASN A 69 -0.70 1.64 22.56
N LEU A 70 -0.90 1.05 23.75
CA LEU A 70 -1.81 -0.10 23.90
C LEU A 70 -3.25 0.28 23.51
N VAL A 71 -3.73 1.44 23.97
CA VAL A 71 -5.06 1.95 23.59
C VAL A 71 -5.11 2.27 22.09
N HIS A 72 -4.04 2.85 21.54
CA HIS A 72 -3.95 3.14 20.10
C HIS A 72 -3.96 1.88 19.23
N CYS A 73 -3.22 0.84 19.62
CA CYS A 73 -3.27 -0.48 19.00
C CYS A 73 -4.69 -1.07 19.08
N ALA A 74 -5.35 -0.93 20.23
CA ALA A 74 -6.73 -1.41 20.38
C ALA A 74 -7.69 -0.68 19.43
N ASP A 75 -7.54 0.63 19.26
CA ASP A 75 -8.35 1.44 18.34
C ASP A 75 -8.11 1.04 16.87
N LEU A 76 -6.85 0.76 16.52
CA LEU A 76 -6.43 0.30 15.19
C LEU A 76 -6.37 -1.24 15.06
N SER A 77 -7.16 -1.96 15.84
CA SER A 77 -7.13 -3.43 15.88
C SER A 77 -8.06 -4.09 14.87
N ASN A 78 -8.89 -3.34 14.14
CA ASN A 78 -9.89 -3.93 13.23
C ASN A 78 -9.25 -4.86 12.17
N PRO A 79 -8.15 -4.47 11.49
CA PRO A 79 -7.53 -5.33 10.48
C PRO A 79 -6.83 -6.57 11.02
N THR A 80 -6.64 -6.66 12.35
CA THR A 80 -5.99 -7.81 12.98
C THR A 80 -6.98 -8.87 13.49
N LYS A 81 -8.28 -8.68 13.25
CA LYS A 81 -9.34 -9.61 13.67
C LYS A 81 -9.65 -10.64 12.58
N PRO A 82 -10.30 -11.76 12.92
CA PRO A 82 -10.79 -12.70 11.91
C PRO A 82 -11.59 -11.98 10.82
N LEU A 83 -11.32 -12.33 9.56
CA LEU A 83 -11.84 -11.64 8.38
C LEU A 83 -13.34 -11.28 8.41
N PRO A 84 -14.27 -12.15 8.88
CA PRO A 84 -15.69 -11.79 8.96
C PRO A 84 -15.97 -10.57 9.86
N LEU A 85 -15.21 -10.42 10.95
CA LEU A 85 -15.32 -9.26 11.84
C LEU A 85 -14.69 -8.02 11.19
N TYR A 86 -13.49 -8.17 10.63
CA TYR A 86 -12.82 -7.05 9.97
C TYR A 86 -13.67 -6.47 8.83
N ARG A 87 -14.24 -7.31 7.97
CA ARG A 87 -15.15 -6.88 6.89
C ARG A 87 -16.37 -6.13 7.39
N ARG A 88 -16.93 -6.52 8.54
CA ARG A 88 -18.04 -5.81 9.16
C ARG A 88 -17.62 -4.41 9.60
N TRP A 89 -16.46 -4.28 10.22
CA TRP A 89 -15.92 -2.98 10.61
C TRP A 89 -15.66 -2.06 9.43
N VAL A 90 -15.08 -2.60 8.34
CA VAL A 90 -14.87 -1.83 7.11
C VAL A 90 -16.19 -1.33 6.53
N SER A 91 -17.24 -2.17 6.52
CA SER A 91 -18.56 -1.74 6.05
C SER A 91 -19.14 -0.58 6.86
N LEU A 92 -19.02 -0.63 8.19
CA LEU A 92 -19.52 0.42 9.09
C LEU A 92 -18.72 1.72 8.93
N LEU A 93 -17.39 1.62 8.85
CA LEU A 93 -16.50 2.75 8.64
C LEU A 93 -16.78 3.45 7.30
N MET A 94 -16.92 2.67 6.23
CA MET A 94 -17.21 3.24 4.92
C MET A 94 -18.59 3.89 4.86
N GLU A 95 -19.60 3.33 5.54
CA GLU A 95 -20.91 3.96 5.66
C GLU A 95 -20.80 5.33 6.36
N GLU A 96 -20.02 5.43 7.43
CA GLU A 96 -19.78 6.71 8.12
C GLU A 96 -19.08 7.73 7.21
N PHE A 97 -18.02 7.33 6.50
CA PHE A 97 -17.32 8.21 5.55
C PHE A 97 -18.24 8.70 4.43
N PHE A 98 -19.09 7.83 3.89
CA PHE A 98 -20.03 8.23 2.85
C PHE A 98 -21.10 9.20 3.37
N LEU A 99 -21.57 9.02 4.60
CA LEU A 99 -22.47 9.97 5.24
C LEU A 99 -21.80 11.34 5.48
N GLN A 100 -20.50 11.37 5.78
CA GLN A 100 -19.74 12.62 5.83
C GLN A 100 -19.66 13.27 4.44
N GLY A 101 -19.29 12.52 3.40
CA GLY A 101 -19.19 13.04 2.04
C GLY A 101 -20.51 13.57 1.47
N ASP A 102 -21.63 12.95 1.84
CA ASP A 102 -22.95 13.46 1.47
C ASP A 102 -23.25 14.80 2.14
N ARG A 103 -22.89 14.99 3.42
CA ARG A 103 -23.04 16.28 4.11
C ARG A 103 -22.13 17.35 3.53
N GLU A 104 -20.88 17.01 3.20
CA GLU A 104 -19.94 17.92 2.53
C GLU A 104 -20.52 18.38 1.18
N ARG A 105 -21.08 17.45 0.39
CA ARG A 105 -21.76 17.75 -0.87
C ARG A 105 -22.97 18.66 -0.67
N GLU A 106 -23.82 18.39 0.33
CA GLU A 106 -24.98 19.23 0.66
C GLU A 106 -24.58 20.66 1.06
N GLN A 107 -23.41 20.81 1.67
CA GLN A 107 -22.87 22.09 2.10
C GLN A 107 -22.02 22.79 1.01
N ASN A 108 -21.97 22.24 -0.21
CA ASN A 108 -21.12 22.71 -1.30
C ASN A 108 -19.63 22.81 -0.91
N MET A 109 -19.14 21.85 -0.14
CA MET A 109 -17.72 21.68 0.19
C MET A 109 -17.07 20.65 -0.72
N ASP A 110 -15.74 20.74 -0.86
CA ASP A 110 -14.98 19.67 -1.51
C ASP A 110 -15.12 18.39 -0.67
N ILE A 111 -15.45 17.28 -1.32
CA ILE A 111 -15.65 15.99 -0.64
C ILE A 111 -14.29 15.46 -0.21
N SER A 112 -14.18 15.10 1.07
CA SER A 112 -12.98 14.55 1.67
C SER A 112 -12.54 13.26 0.97
N PRO A 113 -11.23 12.96 0.92
CA PRO A 113 -10.74 11.67 0.43
C PRO A 113 -11.48 10.51 1.10
N MET A 114 -11.76 9.44 0.34
CA MET A 114 -12.51 8.25 0.79
C MET A 114 -13.99 8.45 1.14
N CYS A 115 -14.49 9.69 1.16
CA CYS A 115 -15.87 9.98 1.56
C CYS A 115 -16.85 9.98 0.36
N ASP A 116 -16.36 9.84 -0.87
CA ASP A 116 -17.22 9.74 -2.05
C ASP A 116 -17.56 8.27 -2.41
N ARG A 117 -18.82 7.89 -2.18
CA ARG A 117 -19.37 6.56 -2.50
C ARG A 117 -19.29 6.16 -3.98
N HIS A 118 -19.10 7.11 -4.90
CA HIS A 118 -19.06 6.83 -6.33
C HIS A 118 -17.64 6.58 -6.88
N SER A 119 -16.61 6.97 -6.14
CA SER A 119 -15.20 6.89 -6.58
C SER A 119 -14.30 6.13 -5.60
N ALA A 120 -14.80 5.78 -4.40
CA ALA A 120 -14.03 5.06 -3.40
C ALA A 120 -13.53 3.69 -3.89
N THR A 121 -12.24 3.42 -3.68
CA THR A 121 -11.60 2.14 -3.94
C THR A 121 -11.28 1.44 -2.62
N ILE A 122 -12.31 0.82 -2.02
CA ILE A 122 -12.27 0.32 -0.64
C ILE A 122 -11.10 -0.65 -0.44
N GLU A 123 -10.93 -1.61 -1.34
CA GLU A 123 -9.92 -2.66 -1.24
C GLU A 123 -8.51 -2.10 -1.29
N LYS A 124 -8.25 -1.20 -2.24
CA LYS A 124 -6.96 -0.52 -2.38
C LYS A 124 -6.64 0.33 -1.17
N SER A 125 -7.64 1.01 -0.61
CA SER A 125 -7.46 1.84 0.57
C SER A 125 -7.24 1.02 1.84
N GLN A 126 -7.88 -0.16 1.98
CA GLN A 126 -7.58 -1.06 3.10
C GLN A 126 -6.15 -1.60 3.02
N VAL A 127 -5.68 -2.00 1.83
CA VAL A 127 -4.28 -2.41 1.64
C VAL A 127 -3.32 -1.29 2.03
N GLY A 128 -3.51 -0.08 1.49
CA GLY A 128 -2.66 1.07 1.83
C GLY A 128 -2.71 1.43 3.31
N PHE A 129 -3.89 1.37 3.93
CA PHE A 129 -4.03 1.62 5.37
C PHE A 129 -3.26 0.59 6.20
N ILE A 130 -3.30 -0.69 5.82
CA ILE A 130 -2.50 -1.71 6.50
C ILE A 130 -1.02 -1.44 6.32
N ASP A 131 -0.55 -1.26 5.09
CA ASP A 131 0.88 -1.12 4.78
C ASP A 131 1.52 0.10 5.45
N TYR A 132 0.81 1.24 5.50
CA TYR A 132 1.41 2.51 5.93
C TYR A 132 1.09 2.89 7.38
N ILE A 133 0.06 2.33 8.00
CA ILE A 133 -0.43 2.74 9.33
C ILE A 133 -0.46 1.55 10.29
N VAL A 134 -1.22 0.51 9.95
CA VAL A 134 -1.55 -0.55 10.91
C VAL A 134 -0.40 -1.54 11.08
N HIS A 135 0.25 -1.95 9.99
CA HIS A 135 1.36 -2.90 10.04
C HIS A 135 2.56 -2.32 10.79
N PRO A 136 3.08 -1.10 10.51
CA PRO A 136 4.18 -0.55 11.30
C PRO A 136 3.88 -0.45 12.80
N LEU A 137 2.63 -0.14 13.16
CA LEU A 137 2.18 -0.11 14.56
C LEU A 137 2.21 -1.47 15.23
N TRP A 138 1.57 -2.46 14.60
CA TRP A 138 1.47 -3.80 15.18
C TRP A 138 2.80 -4.54 15.16
N GLU A 139 3.66 -4.28 14.17
CA GLU A 139 5.03 -4.80 14.12
C GLU A 139 5.84 -4.28 15.31
N THR A 140 5.85 -2.96 15.52
CA THR A 140 6.58 -2.37 16.64
C THR A 140 6.01 -2.83 17.99
N TRP A 141 4.68 -3.00 18.09
CA TRP A 141 4.04 -3.56 19.30
C TRP A 141 4.44 -5.02 19.52
N ALA A 142 4.45 -5.84 18.47
CA ALA A 142 4.81 -7.25 18.57
C ALA A 142 6.27 -7.45 18.99
N ASP A 143 7.18 -6.61 18.51
CA ASP A 143 8.58 -6.59 18.96
C ASP A 143 8.67 -6.30 20.47
N LEU A 144 7.85 -5.38 20.99
CA LEU A 144 7.85 -5.01 22.40
C LEU A 144 7.37 -6.15 23.31
N VAL A 145 6.38 -6.94 22.85
CA VAL A 145 5.75 -8.02 23.65
C VAL A 145 6.08 -9.41 23.13
N HIS A 146 7.15 -9.55 22.34
CA HIS A 146 7.48 -10.81 21.68
C HIS A 146 7.59 -11.97 22.69
N PRO A 147 6.95 -13.13 22.43
CA PRO A 147 6.28 -13.53 21.19
C PRO A 147 4.75 -13.34 21.17
N ASP A 148 4.18 -12.65 22.16
CA ASP A 148 2.74 -12.76 22.48
C ASP A 148 1.78 -12.23 21.40
N ALA A 149 2.25 -11.34 20.52
CA ALA A 149 1.42 -10.74 19.46
C ALA A 149 1.63 -11.35 18.06
N GLN A 150 2.39 -12.44 17.93
CA GLN A 150 2.70 -13.01 16.61
C GLN A 150 1.44 -13.43 15.83
N GLU A 151 0.50 -14.13 16.49
CA GLU A 151 -0.75 -14.55 15.83
C GLU A 151 -1.60 -13.37 15.32
N ILE A 152 -1.46 -12.20 15.96
CA ILE A 152 -2.15 -10.96 15.58
C ILE A 152 -1.54 -10.41 14.29
N LEU A 153 -0.21 -10.43 14.16
CA LEU A 153 0.50 -10.05 12.94
C LEU A 153 0.19 -11.01 11.79
N ASP A 154 0.23 -12.31 12.04
CA ASP A 154 -0.07 -13.31 11.01
C ASP A 154 -1.49 -13.10 10.44
N THR A 155 -2.48 -12.84 11.32
CA THR A 155 -3.86 -12.52 10.90
C THR A 155 -3.95 -11.21 10.11
N LEU A 156 -3.15 -10.20 10.47
CA LEU A 156 -3.10 -8.92 9.77
C LEU A 156 -2.60 -9.10 8.34
N GLU A 157 -1.52 -9.86 8.16
CA GLU A 157 -0.93 -10.18 6.85
C GLU A 157 -1.93 -10.97 5.98
N GLU A 158 -2.57 -12.00 6.54
CA GLU A 158 -3.60 -12.79 5.83
C GLU A 158 -4.77 -11.91 5.35
N ASN A 159 -5.25 -11.00 6.21
CA ASN A 159 -6.32 -10.08 5.86
C ASN A 159 -5.90 -9.07 4.78
N ARG A 160 -4.66 -8.58 4.85
CA ARG A 160 -4.07 -7.66 3.87
C ARG A 160 -4.00 -8.33 2.50
N ASP A 161 -3.51 -9.56 2.44
CA ASP A 161 -3.43 -10.35 1.21
C ASP A 161 -4.80 -10.67 0.63
N TRP A 162 -5.77 -10.96 1.49
CA TRP A 162 -7.15 -11.14 1.05
C TRP A 162 -7.70 -9.88 0.36
N TYR A 163 -7.53 -8.69 0.95
CA TYR A 163 -7.96 -7.43 0.33
C TYR A 163 -7.20 -7.13 -0.97
N GLN A 164 -5.89 -7.41 -1.00
CA GLN A 164 -5.07 -7.28 -2.21
C GLN A 164 -5.58 -8.16 -3.35
N SER A 165 -6.02 -9.39 -3.04
CA SER A 165 -6.54 -10.34 -4.04
C SER A 165 -7.87 -9.92 -4.65
N MET A 166 -8.62 -9.04 -3.97
CA MET A 166 -9.88 -8.51 -4.48
C MET A 166 -9.71 -7.30 -5.41
N ILE A 167 -8.51 -6.70 -5.45
CA ILE A 167 -8.24 -5.59 -6.35
C ILE A 167 -8.17 -6.14 -7.78
N PRO A 168 -9.03 -5.68 -8.70
CA PRO A 168 -9.00 -6.16 -10.08
C PRO A 168 -7.65 -5.81 -10.72
N PRO A 169 -7.09 -6.71 -11.56
CA PRO A 169 -5.87 -6.39 -12.29
C PRO A 169 -6.13 -5.14 -13.14
N SER A 170 -5.17 -4.21 -13.12
CA SER A 170 -5.23 -3.02 -13.96
C SER A 170 -5.48 -3.45 -15.42
N PRO A 171 -6.31 -2.71 -16.18
CA PRO A 171 -6.41 -2.95 -17.61
C PRO A 171 -5.01 -2.89 -18.23
N PRO A 172 -4.69 -3.77 -19.19
CA PRO A 172 -3.37 -3.79 -19.81
C PRO A 172 -3.09 -2.42 -20.43
N SER A 173 -1.87 -1.92 -20.22
CA SER A 173 -1.41 -0.64 -20.76
C SER A 173 -1.58 -0.59 -22.28
N ASP A 174 -1.74 0.59 -22.86
CA ASP A 174 -1.86 0.77 -24.32
C ASP A 174 -0.70 0.08 -25.08
N ASP A 175 0.50 0.08 -24.50
CA ASP A 175 1.69 -0.63 -25.03
C ASP A 175 1.51 -2.16 -25.05
N GLN A 176 0.85 -2.72 -24.04
CA GLN A 176 0.56 -4.16 -23.96
C GLN A 176 -0.56 -4.56 -24.93
N GLN A 177 -1.54 -3.67 -25.14
CA GLN A 177 -2.59 -3.87 -26.14
C GLN A 177 -2.03 -3.79 -27.55
N GLN A 178 -1.14 -2.82 -27.85
CA GLN A 178 -0.46 -2.73 -29.13
C GLN A 178 0.42 -3.96 -29.39
N GLN A 179 1.19 -4.43 -28.41
CA GLN A 179 2.00 -5.65 -28.55
C GLN A 179 1.14 -6.90 -28.77
N GLN A 180 -0.03 -7.03 -28.11
CA GLN A 180 -0.96 -8.12 -28.37
C GLN A 180 -1.57 -8.04 -29.78
N GLN A 181 -1.92 -6.85 -30.26
CA GLN A 181 -2.45 -6.66 -31.61
C GLN A 181 -1.39 -6.93 -32.68
N GLN A 182 -0.14 -6.56 -32.41
CA GLN A 182 1.00 -6.81 -33.29
C GLN A 182 1.33 -8.31 -33.35
N ALA A 183 1.31 -9.01 -32.21
CA ALA A 183 1.48 -10.47 -32.16
C ALA A 183 0.37 -11.24 -32.89
N VAL A 184 -0.88 -10.75 -32.82
CA VAL A 184 -2.02 -11.34 -33.56
C VAL A 184 -1.89 -11.09 -35.07
N ASN A 185 -1.45 -9.90 -35.47
CA ASN A 185 -1.19 -9.57 -36.87
C ASN A 185 -0.03 -10.40 -37.45
N ASP A 186 1.06 -10.56 -36.70
CA ASP A 186 2.22 -11.37 -37.12
C ASP A 186 1.84 -12.85 -37.27
N GLN A 187 0.98 -13.38 -36.40
CA GLN A 187 0.46 -14.75 -36.54
C GLN A 187 -0.45 -14.92 -37.76
N GLN A 188 -1.30 -13.93 -38.08
CA GLN A 188 -2.11 -13.95 -39.30
C GLN A 188 -1.24 -13.83 -40.55
N GLN A 189 -0.20 -13.01 -40.52
CA GLN A 189 0.71 -12.85 -41.64
C GLN A 189 1.49 -14.14 -41.92
N GLN A 190 2.01 -14.81 -40.89
CA GLN A 190 2.66 -16.11 -41.02
C GLN A 190 1.70 -17.22 -41.53
N GLN A 191 0.42 -17.21 -41.11
CA GLN A 191 -0.57 -18.13 -41.67
C GLN A 191 -0.90 -17.83 -43.14
N SER A 192 -0.92 -16.55 -43.53
CA SER A 192 -1.17 -16.14 -44.90
C SER A 192 0.00 -16.49 -45.82
N GLU A 193 1.25 -16.30 -45.37
CA GLU A 193 2.47 -16.69 -46.09
C GLU A 193 2.57 -18.20 -46.21
N LYS A 194 2.20 -18.95 -45.17
CA LYS A 194 2.17 -20.41 -45.20
C LYS A 194 1.10 -20.95 -46.16
N LYS A 195 -0.08 -20.29 -46.24
CA LYS A 195 -1.09 -20.58 -47.27
C LYS A 195 -0.61 -20.23 -48.68
N HIS A 196 0.07 -19.10 -48.85
CA HIS A 196 0.59 -18.67 -50.14
C HIS A 196 1.67 -19.65 -50.65
N PHE A 197 2.60 -20.05 -49.79
CA PHE A 197 3.64 -21.03 -50.10
C PHE A 197 3.07 -22.41 -50.47
N GLN A 198 2.02 -22.87 -49.77
CA GLN A 198 1.34 -24.13 -50.08
C GLN A 198 0.66 -24.09 -51.46
N MET A 199 0.05 -22.96 -51.83
CA MET A 199 -0.62 -22.78 -53.13
C MET A 199 0.37 -22.75 -54.30
N THR A 200 1.53 -22.11 -54.14
CA THR A 200 2.59 -22.07 -55.18
C THR A 200 3.23 -23.44 -55.42
N LEU A 201 3.22 -24.33 -54.44
CA LEU A 201 3.70 -25.72 -54.57
C LEU A 201 2.72 -26.64 -55.31
N GLU A 202 1.41 -26.31 -55.34
CA GLU A 202 0.40 -27.07 -56.06
C GLU A 202 0.27 -26.65 -57.55
N GLU A 203 0.84 -25.51 -57.95
CA GLU A 203 0.86 -25.03 -59.35
C GLU A 203 2.15 -25.42 -60.11
N GLY A 204 3.06 -26.17 -59.50
CA GLY A 204 4.41 -26.45 -60.01
C GLY A 204 4.64 -27.81 -60.67
N ASP A 205 3.60 -28.56 -61.05
CA ASP A 205 3.76 -29.90 -61.64
C ASP A 205 3.06 -30.02 -63.01
N GLU A 206 3.56 -29.29 -64.01
CA GLU A 206 3.39 -29.66 -65.42
C GLU A 206 4.55 -29.15 -66.28
N SER A 207 5.11 -30.07 -67.06
CA SER A 207 6.15 -29.95 -68.10
C SER A 207 7.63 -29.97 -67.67
N GLY A 208 8.22 -31.16 -67.78
CA GLY A 208 9.66 -31.32 -68.01
C GLY A 208 9.96 -31.35 -69.51
N GLU A 209 11.17 -30.88 -69.88
CA GLU A 209 12.12 -31.63 -70.70
C GLU A 209 13.49 -30.93 -70.76
N THR A 210 14.50 -31.77 -70.95
CA THR A 210 15.96 -31.64 -70.81
C THR A 210 16.67 -30.81 -71.88
N LEU A 211 17.87 -30.27 -71.60
CA LEU A 211 19.16 -30.65 -72.24
C LEU A 211 20.36 -29.83 -71.72
N GLU A 212 21.53 -30.43 -71.91
CA GLU A 212 22.87 -30.24 -71.32
C GLU A 212 23.63 -28.95 -71.68
N GLY A 213 24.70 -28.61 -70.93
CA GLY A 213 25.74 -27.69 -71.41
C GLY A 213 26.72 -27.07 -70.40
N ASN A 214 27.65 -27.90 -69.88
CA ASN A 214 29.08 -27.68 -69.57
C ASN A 214 29.68 -26.33 -69.07
N ASP A 215 30.55 -26.50 -68.05
CA ASP A 215 31.85 -25.86 -67.72
C ASP A 215 32.02 -24.54 -66.94
N GLY A 216 32.85 -24.63 -65.89
CA GLY A 216 34.00 -23.75 -65.72
C GLY A 216 34.11 -22.85 -64.47
N GLY A 217 34.94 -23.26 -63.50
CA GLY A 217 35.96 -22.36 -62.93
C GLY A 217 35.82 -21.81 -61.51
N GLY A 218 36.44 -22.52 -60.55
CA GLY A 218 37.47 -22.06 -59.58
C GLY A 218 37.34 -20.75 -58.77
N GLY A 219 37.72 -20.82 -57.48
CA GLY A 219 38.25 -19.67 -56.74
C GLY A 219 38.13 -19.75 -55.22
N ASP A 220 39.22 -20.18 -54.57
CA ASP A 220 39.50 -20.07 -53.12
C ASP A 220 39.41 -18.63 -52.59
N GLY A 221 39.08 -18.47 -51.30
CA GLY A 221 39.09 -17.17 -50.61
C GLY A 221 38.91 -17.26 -49.09
N ASP A 222 40.00 -17.62 -48.43
CA ASP A 222 40.31 -17.51 -46.99
C ASP A 222 40.11 -16.09 -46.41
N GLY A 223 39.91 -15.98 -45.08
CA GLY A 223 39.98 -14.70 -44.37
C GLY A 223 39.24 -14.66 -43.02
N GLY A 224 39.94 -15.08 -41.96
CA GLY A 224 39.45 -15.07 -40.58
C GLY A 224 39.67 -13.78 -39.76
N GLY A 225 39.52 -13.94 -38.44
CA GLY A 225 39.87 -12.98 -37.37
C GLY A 225 38.65 -12.23 -36.83
N GLY A 226 38.24 -12.30 -35.55
CA GLY A 226 39.03 -12.46 -34.32
C GLY A 226 39.10 -11.10 -33.62
N GLY A 227 38.49 -10.95 -32.43
CA GLY A 227 38.60 -9.70 -31.67
C GLY A 227 37.68 -9.64 -30.46
N ARG A 228 38.27 -9.75 -29.28
CA ARG A 228 37.67 -9.97 -27.96
C ARG A 228 37.96 -8.75 -27.07
N THR A 229 37.06 -8.48 -26.11
CA THR A 229 37.25 -7.69 -24.85
C THR A 229 37.57 -6.19 -25.02
N THR A 230 37.15 -5.27 -24.15
CA THR A 230 37.38 -5.23 -22.69
C THR A 230 36.39 -4.33 -21.96
N PHE A 231 36.00 -4.80 -20.78
CA PHE A 231 35.49 -4.05 -19.63
C PHE A 231 36.67 -3.32 -18.98
N SER A 232 36.49 -2.06 -18.56
CA SER A 232 37.43 -1.39 -17.65
C SER A 232 36.65 -0.55 -16.64
N SER A 233 36.83 -0.94 -15.39
CA SER A 233 36.58 -0.27 -14.12
C SER A 233 37.66 0.76 -13.81
N GLU A 234 37.51 1.37 -12.62
CA GLU A 234 38.43 2.24 -11.86
C GLU A 234 38.29 3.73 -12.13
N ASP A 235 38.46 4.64 -11.18
CA ASP A 235 38.49 4.71 -9.71
C ASP A 235 38.83 6.20 -9.43
N ALA A 236 38.54 6.70 -8.24
CA ALA A 236 39.28 7.74 -7.51
C ALA A 236 38.34 8.66 -6.73
N GLY A 237 38.47 8.58 -5.40
CA GLY A 237 37.82 9.43 -4.42
C GLY A 237 38.44 10.82 -4.25
N GLY A 238 37.99 11.47 -3.19
CA GLY A 238 38.48 12.76 -2.73
C GLY A 238 37.64 13.29 -1.59
N GLU A 239 38.00 12.91 -0.36
CA GLU A 239 37.62 13.61 0.87
C GLU A 239 38.15 15.05 0.84
N ASN A 240 37.40 15.98 1.43
CA ASN A 240 37.96 17.12 2.16
C ASN A 240 36.97 17.62 3.21
N ASP A 241 37.54 17.84 4.38
CA ASP A 241 36.97 18.18 5.67
C ASP A 241 36.70 19.70 5.83
N GLU A 242 35.86 19.98 6.84
CA GLU A 242 35.82 21.18 7.71
C GLU A 242 35.56 22.58 7.11
N ASN A 243 34.48 23.26 7.55
CA ASN A 243 34.56 24.20 8.68
C ASN A 243 33.18 24.76 9.16
N ALA A 244 33.20 25.16 10.43
CA ALA A 244 32.19 25.67 11.37
C ALA A 244 31.19 26.76 10.92
N VAL A 245 30.01 26.87 11.59
CA VAL A 245 29.78 27.77 12.76
C VAL A 245 28.35 27.69 13.34
N ASP A 246 28.29 27.46 14.65
CA ASP A 246 27.56 28.19 15.71
C ASP A 246 26.37 29.12 15.33
N ALA A 247 25.20 28.84 15.90
CA ALA A 247 24.28 29.84 16.46
C ALA A 247 23.20 29.17 17.33
N GLY A 248 23.30 29.37 18.65
CA GLY A 248 22.23 29.05 19.59
C GLY A 248 21.13 30.11 19.68
N MET A 249 19.92 29.66 20.01
CA MET A 249 18.97 30.22 20.97
C MET A 249 17.87 29.20 21.23
#